data_AF-A0A9E3SVF5-F1
#
_entry.id   AF-A0A9E3SVF5-F1
#
_cell.length_a   1.000
_cell.length_b   1.000
_cell.length_c   1.000
_cell.angle_alpha   90.00
_cell.angle_beta   90.00
_cell.angle_gamma   90.00
#
_symmetry.space_group_name_H-M   'P 1'
#
loop_
_entity.id
_entity.type
_entity.pdbx_description
1 polymer ?
#
loop_
_entity_poly.entity_id
_entity_poly.type
_entity_poly.pdbx_seq_one_letter_code
_entity_poly.pdbx_strand_id
1 'polypeptide(L)'
;MRQLVIEYVLEGHQRGYSFTASTEGYTDEELKLIWRSAMPRGHGWAQYVGARSLKCFPLGVQRRVVVCETTVTDMRDESDRGGIRRVVIEVMSRADYFAYLDQRLLNLPESARVQAERLPTFRQRLAISNSLMRHKKEQLVLLHPYHRPDDWRLIEGVVIKLALNPPGAMRRWGDVIPFTTLALNPQDELPLVALPASRKQAIDHKTPQLTV
;
A
#
# COMPACT_ATOMS: atom_id res chain seq x y z
N MET A 1 -5.42 11.08 -17.82
CA MET A 1 -5.50 11.12 -16.34
C MET A 1 -4.58 12.20 -15.84
N ARG A 2 -4.99 13.01 -14.86
CA ARG A 2 -4.10 13.96 -14.18
C ARG A 2 -3.39 13.22 -13.05
N GLN A 3 -2.07 13.37 -13.00
CA GLN A 3 -1.21 12.69 -12.03
C GLN A 3 -0.68 13.72 -11.04
N LEU A 4 -0.84 13.44 -9.75
CA LEU A 4 -0.17 14.17 -8.68
C LEU A 4 1.17 13.51 -8.41
N VAL A 5 2.16 14.30 -8.01
CA VAL A 5 3.47 13.79 -7.62
C VAL A 5 3.86 14.45 -6.32
N ILE A 6 4.18 13.65 -5.31
CA ILE A 6 4.88 14.13 -4.11
C ILE A 6 6.33 13.73 -4.26
N GLU A 7 7.23 14.71 -4.24
CA GLU A 7 8.66 14.50 -4.42
C GLU A 7 9.46 15.28 -3.40
N TYR A 8 10.58 14.71 -2.97
CA TYR A 8 11.55 15.40 -2.11
C TYR A 8 12.39 16.34 -2.95
N VAL A 9 12.26 17.65 -2.71
CA VAL A 9 13.02 18.69 -3.39
C VAL A 9 14.27 19.04 -2.56
N LEU A 10 15.45 18.85 -3.14
CA LEU A 10 16.77 19.11 -2.52
C LEU A 10 17.23 20.56 -2.69
N GLU A 11 16.74 21.26 -3.71
CA GLU A 11 17.23 22.58 -4.12
C GLU A 11 16.17 23.68 -3.93
N GLY A 12 16.59 24.89 -3.55
CA GLY A 12 15.72 26.06 -3.39
C GLY A 12 15.32 26.38 -1.94
N HIS A 13 14.39 27.34 -1.78
CA HIS A 13 13.97 27.89 -0.48
C HIS A 13 13.02 26.97 0.31
N GLN A 14 12.43 25.94 -0.32
CA GLN A 14 11.56 24.96 0.32
C GLN A 14 12.14 23.56 0.16
N ARG A 15 13.05 23.18 1.08
CA ARG A 15 13.54 21.81 1.16
C ARG A 15 12.49 20.90 1.78
N GLY A 16 12.40 19.68 1.28
CA GLY A 16 11.49 18.67 1.78
C GLY A 16 10.51 18.16 0.73
N TYR A 17 9.54 17.36 1.17
CA TYR A 17 8.49 16.90 0.27
C TYR A 17 7.61 18.06 -0.17
N SER A 18 7.17 18.05 -1.42
CA SER A 18 6.16 18.97 -1.95
C SER A 18 5.37 18.31 -3.08
N PHE A 19 4.18 18.83 -3.37
CA PHE A 19 3.51 18.50 -4.63
C PHE A 19 4.25 19.19 -5.78
N THR A 20 4.84 18.41 -6.68
CA THR A 20 5.61 18.95 -7.82
C THR A 20 4.82 18.96 -9.14
N ALA A 21 3.64 18.34 -9.16
CA ALA A 21 2.69 18.41 -10.26
C ALA A 21 1.52 19.36 -9.93
N SER A 22 0.81 19.85 -10.95
CA SER A 22 -0.36 20.73 -10.77
C SER A 22 -1.42 20.08 -9.87
N THR A 23 -1.86 20.81 -8.86
CA THR A 23 -2.91 20.42 -7.91
C THR A 23 -4.29 20.95 -8.31
N GLU A 24 -4.44 21.52 -9.51
CA GLU A 24 -5.70 22.06 -9.99
C GLU A 24 -6.79 20.98 -10.11
N GLY A 25 -7.95 21.24 -9.51
CA GLY A 25 -9.10 20.33 -9.50
C GLY A 25 -9.21 19.44 -8.26
N TYR A 26 -8.36 19.65 -7.25
CA TYR A 26 -8.46 19.04 -5.93
C TYR A 26 -8.81 20.09 -4.88
N THR A 27 -9.64 19.73 -3.91
CA THR A 27 -9.88 20.61 -2.76
C THR A 27 -8.73 20.53 -1.75
N ASP A 28 -8.62 21.51 -0.86
CA ASP A 28 -7.64 21.49 0.21
C ASP A 28 -7.79 20.27 1.13
N GLU A 29 -9.01 19.83 1.42
CA GLU A 29 -9.23 18.62 2.23
C GLU A 29 -8.69 17.37 1.54
N GLU A 30 -8.88 17.28 0.21
CA GLU A 30 -8.41 16.15 -0.59
C GLU A 30 -6.88 16.14 -0.66
N LEU A 31 -6.26 17.28 -0.91
CA LEU A 31 -4.80 17.41 -0.92
C LEU A 31 -4.21 17.09 0.46
N LYS A 32 -4.83 17.52 1.56
CA LYS A 32 -4.41 17.17 2.92
C LYS A 32 -4.54 15.68 3.19
N LEU A 33 -5.63 15.04 2.75
CA LEU A 33 -5.82 13.60 2.91
C LEU A 33 -4.79 12.82 2.09
N ILE A 34 -4.58 13.21 0.82
CA ILE A 34 -3.57 12.61 -0.06
C ILE A 34 -2.18 12.75 0.58
N TRP A 35 -1.82 13.95 1.02
CA TRP A 35 -0.54 14.21 1.68
C TRP A 35 -0.28 13.31 2.89
N ARG A 36 -1.28 13.16 3.75
CA ARG A 36 -1.19 12.35 4.97
C ARG A 36 -1.15 10.86 4.69
N SER A 37 -1.70 10.40 3.58
CA SER A 37 -1.89 8.97 3.32
C SER A 37 -0.96 8.41 2.26
N ALA A 38 -0.45 9.22 1.33
CA ALA A 38 0.21 8.71 0.13
C ALA A 38 1.52 7.95 0.39
N MET A 39 2.33 8.41 1.35
CA MET A 39 3.60 7.76 1.65
C MET A 39 3.40 6.53 2.53
N PRO A 40 4.10 5.41 2.22
CA PRO A 40 4.14 4.29 3.12
C PRO A 40 4.99 4.62 4.37
N ARG A 41 4.55 4.13 5.53
CA ARG A 41 5.10 4.47 6.85
C ARG A 41 6.26 3.56 7.27
N GLY A 42 7.07 4.07 8.20
CA GLY A 42 8.17 3.37 8.84
C GLY A 42 9.56 3.89 8.47
N HIS A 43 10.59 3.30 9.08
CA HIS A 43 12.00 3.73 8.95
C HIS A 43 12.88 2.60 8.41
N GLY A 44 14.02 2.96 7.82
CA GLY A 44 14.97 2.00 7.24
C GLY A 44 14.65 1.60 5.81
N TRP A 45 13.98 2.46 5.05
CA TRP A 45 13.66 2.24 3.63
C TRP A 45 14.90 2.03 2.76
N ALA A 46 16.06 2.59 3.13
CA ALA A 46 17.33 2.36 2.43
C ALA A 46 17.76 0.88 2.33
N GLN A 47 17.19 -0.03 3.13
CA GLN A 47 17.46 -1.48 3.02
C GLN A 47 16.63 -2.18 1.92
N TYR A 48 15.69 -1.46 1.30
CA TYR A 48 14.71 -1.99 0.37
C TYR A 48 14.81 -1.29 -1.00
N VAL A 49 16.01 -0.86 -1.42
CA VAL A 49 16.22 -0.21 -2.72
C VAL A 49 15.68 -1.08 -3.85
N GLY A 50 14.95 -0.46 -4.78
CA GLY A 50 14.28 -1.15 -5.88
C GLY A 50 12.90 -1.71 -5.51
N ALA A 51 12.52 -1.73 -4.23
CA ALA A 51 11.17 -2.11 -3.82
C ALA A 51 10.13 -1.13 -4.37
N ARG A 52 8.95 -1.68 -4.67
CA ARG A 52 7.76 -0.89 -5.00
C ARG A 52 6.71 -1.11 -3.93
N SER A 53 6.07 -0.01 -3.52
CA SER A 53 4.89 -0.02 -2.66
C SER A 53 3.73 0.57 -3.43
N LEU A 54 2.61 -0.15 -3.44
CA LEU A 54 1.33 0.29 -3.98
C LEU A 54 0.41 0.55 -2.79
N LYS A 55 -0.15 1.74 -2.72
CA LYS A 55 -1.05 2.15 -1.64
C LYS A 55 -2.34 2.72 -2.21
N CYS A 56 -3.47 2.21 -1.75
CA CYS A 56 -4.78 2.57 -2.29
C CYS A 56 -5.73 2.95 -1.17
N PHE A 57 -6.46 4.06 -1.31
CA PHE A 57 -7.45 4.50 -0.33
C PHE A 57 -8.56 5.36 -0.96
N PRO A 58 -9.78 5.35 -0.39
CA PRO A 58 -10.86 6.20 -0.88
C PRO A 58 -10.57 7.68 -0.66
N LEU A 59 -11.01 8.52 -1.61
CA LEU A 59 -10.88 9.98 -1.57
C LEU A 59 -12.25 10.65 -1.46
N GLY A 60 -12.50 11.28 -0.31
CA GLY A 60 -13.69 12.08 -0.07
C GLY A 60 -15.00 11.34 -0.27
N VAL A 61 -16.09 12.10 -0.49
CA VAL A 61 -17.45 11.56 -0.67
C VAL A 61 -17.76 11.14 -2.11
N GLN A 62 -16.94 11.58 -3.08
CA GLN A 62 -17.20 11.44 -4.52
C GLN A 62 -16.86 10.05 -5.09
N ARG A 63 -16.70 9.02 -4.25
CA ARG A 63 -16.35 7.64 -4.66
C ARG A 63 -15.11 7.58 -5.57
N ARG A 64 -14.16 8.49 -5.38
CA ARG A 64 -12.85 8.46 -6.02
C ARG A 64 -11.90 7.60 -5.21
N VAL A 65 -10.91 7.02 -5.88
CA VAL A 65 -9.87 6.23 -5.24
C VAL A 65 -8.52 6.81 -5.60
N VAL A 66 -7.66 6.94 -4.59
CA VAL A 66 -6.26 7.30 -4.79
C VAL A 66 -5.45 6.03 -4.90
N VAL A 67 -4.59 5.96 -5.91
CA VAL A 67 -3.57 4.94 -6.08
C VAL A 67 -2.21 5.63 -6.04
N CYS A 68 -1.40 5.25 -5.07
CA CYS A 68 -0.06 5.79 -4.85
C CYS A 68 0.97 4.71 -5.15
N GLU A 69 1.85 4.99 -6.10
CA GLU A 69 3.02 4.18 -6.37
C GLU A 69 4.27 4.83 -5.81
N THR A 70 4.98 4.09 -4.97
CA THR A 70 6.26 4.50 -4.41
C THR A 70 7.34 3.54 -4.89
N THR A 71 8.46 4.08 -5.36
CA THR A 71 9.68 3.29 -5.61
C THR A 71 10.75 3.73 -4.62
N VAL A 72 11.36 2.76 -3.96
CA VAL A 72 12.46 3.01 -3.03
C VAL A 72 13.75 3.17 -3.83
N THR A 73 14.45 4.28 -3.61
CA THR A 73 15.67 4.63 -4.33
C THR A 73 16.88 4.55 -3.40
N ASP A 74 18.08 4.50 -3.99
CA ASP A 74 19.36 4.61 -3.31
C ASP A 74 19.74 6.06 -2.94
N MET A 75 18.96 7.04 -3.40
CA MET A 75 19.18 8.47 -3.13
C MET A 75 19.05 8.81 -1.64
N ARG A 76 20.01 9.61 -1.15
CA ARG A 76 20.11 10.05 0.25
C ARG A 76 19.83 11.54 0.40
N ASP A 77 19.31 11.93 1.57
CA ASP A 77 19.03 13.34 1.90
C ASP A 77 20.26 13.96 2.54
N GLU A 78 20.17 15.23 2.93
CA GLU A 78 21.27 15.97 3.56
C GLU A 78 21.66 15.38 4.92
N SER A 79 20.79 14.56 5.51
CA SER A 79 20.99 13.84 6.77
C SER A 79 21.40 12.37 6.57
N ASP A 80 21.83 12.00 5.36
CA ASP A 80 22.21 10.64 4.96
C ASP A 80 21.07 9.61 5.05
N ARG A 81 19.82 10.07 5.16
CA ARG A 81 18.64 9.18 5.18
C ARG A 81 18.28 8.83 3.74
N GLY A 82 18.43 7.56 3.40
CA GLY A 82 18.05 7.01 2.10
C GLY A 82 16.61 6.46 2.07
N GLY A 83 16.08 6.28 0.85
CA GLY A 83 14.86 5.52 0.62
C GLY A 83 13.87 6.17 -0.34
N ILE A 84 12.68 6.49 0.17
CA ILE A 84 11.58 7.02 -0.64
C ILE A 84 11.88 8.47 -1.00
N ARG A 85 11.71 8.81 -2.28
CA ARG A 85 11.88 10.19 -2.79
C ARG A 85 10.65 10.71 -3.48
N ARG A 86 9.98 9.82 -4.19
CA ARG A 86 8.89 10.17 -5.07
C ARG A 86 7.75 9.19 -4.86
N VAL A 87 6.56 9.76 -4.75
CA VAL A 87 5.30 9.03 -4.82
C VAL A 87 4.51 9.58 -5.99
N VAL A 88 4.18 8.69 -6.91
CA VAL A 88 3.31 8.98 -8.05
C VAL A 88 1.89 8.66 -7.64
N ILE A 89 0.97 9.59 -7.85
CA ILE A 89 -0.38 9.54 -7.31
C ILE A 89 -1.38 9.70 -8.44
N GLU A 90 -2.24 8.72 -8.58
CA GLU A 90 -3.34 8.73 -9.54
C GLU A 90 -4.65 8.75 -8.78
N VAL A 91 -5.54 9.65 -9.18
CA VAL A 91 -6.91 9.71 -8.64
C VAL A 91 -7.85 9.28 -9.75
N MET A 92 -8.59 8.21 -9.49
CA MET A 92 -9.42 7.54 -10.49
C MET A 92 -10.82 7.27 -9.96
N SER A 93 -11.76 7.00 -10.88
CA SER A 93 -13.10 6.58 -10.49
C SER A 93 -13.03 5.18 -9.84
N ARG A 94 -14.09 4.81 -9.11
CA ARG A 94 -14.20 3.45 -8.58
C ARG A 94 -14.12 2.37 -9.66
N ALA A 95 -14.72 2.59 -10.83
CA ALA A 95 -14.70 1.61 -11.92
C ALA A 95 -13.29 1.45 -12.48
N ASP A 96 -12.60 2.56 -12.72
CA ASP A 96 -11.21 2.57 -13.20
C ASP A 96 -10.26 1.93 -12.20
N TYR A 97 -10.51 2.09 -10.89
CA TYR A 97 -9.73 1.45 -9.84
C TYR A 97 -9.78 -0.09 -9.92
N PHE A 98 -10.96 -0.67 -10.11
CA PHE A 98 -11.06 -2.13 -10.25
C PHE A 98 -10.39 -2.62 -11.53
N ALA A 99 -10.60 -1.92 -12.66
CA ALA A 99 -9.92 -2.24 -13.91
C ALA A 99 -8.39 -2.12 -13.79
N TYR A 100 -7.91 -1.09 -13.09
CA TYR A 100 -6.50 -0.88 -12.80
C TYR A 100 -5.91 -2.06 -12.00
N LEU A 101 -6.60 -2.50 -10.95
CA LEU A 101 -6.16 -3.63 -10.13
C LEU A 101 -6.15 -4.96 -10.89
N ASP A 102 -7.17 -5.22 -11.71
CA ASP A 102 -7.22 -6.41 -12.57
C ASP A 102 -6.06 -6.42 -13.56
N GLN A 103 -5.83 -5.29 -14.25
CA GLN A 103 -4.71 -5.14 -15.17
C GLN A 103 -3.37 -5.29 -14.44
N ARG A 104 -3.26 -4.76 -13.21
CA ARG A 104 -2.04 -4.89 -12.40
C ARG A 104 -1.75 -6.34 -12.04
N LEU A 105 -2.78 -7.10 -11.67
CA LEU A 105 -2.67 -8.53 -11.35
C LEU A 105 -2.26 -9.35 -12.59
N LEU A 106 -2.81 -9.01 -13.77
CA LEU A 106 -2.45 -9.65 -15.05
C LEU A 106 -1.00 -9.37 -15.46
N ASN A 107 -0.48 -8.18 -15.15
CA ASN A 107 0.88 -7.77 -15.46
C ASN A 107 1.95 -8.28 -14.47
N LEU A 108 1.56 -9.01 -13.42
CA LEU A 108 2.54 -9.65 -12.54
C LEU A 108 3.29 -10.77 -13.28
N PRO A 109 4.56 -11.05 -12.92
CA PRO A 109 5.27 -12.23 -13.42
C PRO A 109 4.42 -13.49 -13.24
N GLU A 110 4.41 -14.38 -14.25
CA GLU A 110 3.54 -15.55 -14.26
C GLU A 110 3.71 -16.42 -13.00
N SER A 111 4.96 -16.61 -12.56
CA SER A 111 5.29 -17.36 -11.34
C SER A 111 4.66 -16.75 -10.07
N ALA A 112 4.62 -15.42 -9.97
CA ALA A 112 3.99 -14.71 -8.85
C ALA A 112 2.46 -14.78 -8.96
N ARG A 113 1.91 -14.61 -10.17
CA ARG A 113 0.46 -14.68 -10.42
C ARG A 113 -0.10 -16.06 -10.09
N VAL A 114 0.52 -17.15 -10.56
CA VAL A 114 0.09 -18.53 -10.30
C VAL A 114 0.14 -18.87 -8.81
N GLN A 115 1.16 -18.40 -8.09
CA GLN A 115 1.26 -18.59 -6.65
C GLN A 115 0.23 -17.76 -5.89
N ALA A 116 0.05 -16.50 -6.27
CA ALA A 116 -0.97 -15.62 -5.70
C ALA A 116 -2.37 -16.21 -5.90
N GLU A 117 -2.65 -16.90 -7.02
CA GLU A 117 -3.94 -17.55 -7.25
C GLU A 117 -4.31 -18.58 -6.19
N ARG A 118 -3.32 -19.29 -5.64
CA ARG A 118 -3.51 -20.31 -4.60
C ARG A 118 -3.70 -19.72 -3.20
N LEU A 119 -3.49 -18.41 -3.04
CA LEU A 119 -3.50 -17.72 -1.77
C LEU A 119 -4.56 -16.59 -1.72
N PRO A 120 -5.05 -16.25 -0.52
CA PRO A 120 -5.08 -17.13 0.65
C PRO A 120 -5.94 -18.38 0.39
N THR A 121 -5.53 -19.52 0.93
CA THR A 121 -6.32 -20.77 0.92
C THR A 121 -7.65 -20.58 1.64
N PHE A 122 -8.61 -21.47 1.41
CA PHE A 122 -9.91 -21.42 2.11
C PHE A 122 -9.76 -21.38 3.65
N ARG A 123 -8.85 -22.18 4.21
CA ARG A 123 -8.55 -22.18 5.65
C ARG A 123 -7.99 -20.84 6.12
N GLN A 124 -7.10 -20.23 5.33
CA GLN A 124 -6.56 -18.89 5.64
C GLN A 124 -7.64 -17.81 5.55
N ARG A 125 -8.54 -17.86 4.55
CA ARG A 125 -9.68 -16.91 4.44
C ARG A 125 -10.61 -16.98 5.65
N LEU A 126 -10.88 -18.19 6.13
CA LEU A 126 -11.68 -18.41 7.34
C LEU A 126 -10.96 -17.89 8.59
N ALA A 127 -9.66 -18.17 8.71
CA ALA A 127 -8.84 -17.68 9.82
C ALA A 127 -8.78 -16.15 9.87
N ILE A 128 -8.59 -15.48 8.72
CA ILE A 128 -8.65 -14.01 8.59
C ILE A 128 -9.99 -13.50 9.10
N SER A 129 -11.09 -14.06 8.60
CA SER A 129 -12.44 -13.61 8.96
C SER A 129 -12.70 -13.76 10.45
N ASN A 130 -12.36 -14.92 11.03
CA ASN A 130 -12.53 -15.18 12.45
C ASN A 130 -11.67 -14.25 13.33
N SER A 131 -10.42 -13.98 12.93
CA SER A 131 -9.52 -13.11 13.66
C SER A 131 -10.00 -11.65 13.63
N LEU A 132 -10.40 -11.14 12.46
CA LEU A 132 -10.95 -9.79 12.31
C LEU A 132 -12.25 -9.58 13.11
N MET A 133 -13.10 -10.61 13.19
CA MET A 133 -14.31 -10.56 14.00
C MET A 133 -14.01 -10.62 15.49
N ARG A 134 -13.12 -11.53 15.92
CA ARG A 134 -12.76 -11.74 17.33
C ARG A 134 -12.10 -10.51 17.96
N HIS A 135 -11.12 -9.93 17.28
CA HIS A 135 -10.36 -8.81 17.82
C HIS A 135 -11.01 -7.46 17.59
N LYS A 136 -12.10 -7.41 16.80
CA LYS A 136 -12.76 -6.18 16.34
C LYS A 136 -11.78 -5.13 15.79
N LYS A 137 -10.63 -5.59 15.29
CA LYS A 137 -9.61 -4.74 14.68
C LYS A 137 -10.00 -4.46 13.23
N GLU A 138 -9.68 -3.26 12.79
CA GLU A 138 -9.88 -2.83 11.41
C GLU A 138 -8.61 -3.00 10.58
N GLN A 139 -7.70 -3.88 11.00
CA GLN A 139 -6.45 -4.12 10.31
C GLN A 139 -6.12 -5.61 10.19
N LEU A 140 -5.57 -5.99 9.04
CA LEU A 140 -4.96 -7.27 8.71
C LEU A 140 -3.53 -7.03 8.20
N VAL A 141 -2.56 -7.68 8.84
CA VAL A 141 -1.16 -7.61 8.42
C VAL A 141 -0.77 -8.91 7.70
N LEU A 142 -0.30 -8.80 6.47
CA LEU A 142 0.32 -9.91 5.74
C LEU A 142 1.83 -9.86 5.96
N LEU A 143 2.38 -10.97 6.45
CA LEU A 143 3.81 -11.14 6.71
C LEU A 143 4.43 -12.02 5.64
N HIS A 144 5.53 -11.56 5.07
CA HIS A 144 6.29 -12.35 4.08
C HIS A 144 7.78 -12.06 4.17
N PRO A 145 8.67 -13.04 3.99
CA PRO A 145 10.10 -12.79 3.86
C PRO A 145 10.38 -11.81 2.71
N TYR A 146 11.26 -10.84 2.95
CA TYR A 146 11.73 -9.93 1.92
C TYR A 146 13.21 -10.21 1.67
N HIS A 147 13.53 -10.83 0.54
CA HIS A 147 14.92 -11.10 0.14
C HIS A 147 15.35 -10.22 -1.03
N ARG A 148 14.47 -10.00 -2.01
CA ARG A 148 14.68 -9.12 -3.16
C ARG A 148 13.35 -8.49 -3.61
N PRO A 149 13.38 -7.38 -4.38
CA PRO A 149 12.18 -6.72 -4.88
C PRO A 149 11.22 -7.64 -5.65
N ASP A 150 11.75 -8.59 -6.42
CA ASP A 150 10.93 -9.48 -7.25
C ASP A 150 10.11 -10.49 -6.45
N ASP A 151 10.61 -10.93 -5.29
CA ASP A 151 9.86 -11.87 -4.44
C ASP A 151 8.60 -11.21 -3.87
N TRP A 152 8.62 -9.88 -3.74
CA TRP A 152 7.51 -9.10 -3.22
C TRP A 152 6.30 -9.04 -4.18
N ARG A 153 6.48 -9.44 -5.44
CA ARG A 153 5.40 -9.50 -6.44
C ARG A 153 4.30 -10.49 -6.08
N LEU A 154 4.65 -11.57 -5.39
CA LEU A 154 3.67 -12.51 -4.85
C LEU A 154 2.72 -11.80 -3.87
N ILE A 155 3.29 -11.03 -2.94
CA ILE A 155 2.53 -10.33 -1.92
C ILE A 155 1.70 -9.19 -2.50
N GLU A 156 2.23 -8.45 -3.47
CA GLU A 156 1.47 -7.50 -4.26
C GLU A 156 0.22 -8.18 -4.85
N GLY A 157 0.37 -9.36 -5.47
CA GLY A 157 -0.75 -10.13 -6.01
C GLY A 157 -1.76 -10.59 -4.95
N VAL A 158 -1.31 -11.09 -3.80
CA VAL A 158 -2.20 -11.53 -2.71
C VAL A 158 -3.00 -10.36 -2.13
N VAL A 159 -2.37 -9.20 -1.92
CA VAL A 159 -3.03 -7.99 -1.44
C VAL A 159 -4.07 -7.51 -2.45
N ILE A 160 -3.73 -7.45 -3.73
CA ILE A 160 -4.65 -7.05 -4.81
C ILE A 160 -5.86 -7.99 -4.86
N LYS A 161 -5.64 -9.32 -4.82
CA LYS A 161 -6.74 -10.31 -4.79
C LYS A 161 -7.66 -10.13 -3.58
N LEU A 162 -7.11 -9.83 -2.42
CA LEU A 162 -7.89 -9.55 -1.21
C LEU A 162 -8.67 -8.24 -1.33
N ALA A 163 -8.14 -7.23 -2.02
CA ALA A 163 -8.84 -5.98 -2.28
C ALA A 163 -9.96 -6.13 -3.32
N LEU A 164 -9.76 -6.95 -4.36
CA LEU A 164 -10.75 -7.26 -5.40
C LEU A 164 -11.86 -8.18 -4.88
N ASN A 165 -11.51 -9.19 -4.07
CA ASN A 165 -12.45 -10.17 -3.54
C ASN A 165 -12.28 -10.35 -2.02
N PRO A 166 -12.67 -9.33 -1.22
CA PRO A 166 -12.50 -9.36 0.22
C PRO A 166 -13.33 -10.47 0.89
N PRO A 167 -12.73 -11.23 1.83
CA PRO A 167 -13.47 -12.06 2.78
C PRO A 167 -14.56 -11.24 3.48
N GLY A 168 -15.64 -11.91 3.91
CA GLY A 168 -16.84 -11.25 4.45
C GLY A 168 -16.54 -10.22 5.55
N ALA A 169 -15.64 -10.53 6.49
CA ALA A 169 -15.28 -9.61 7.58
C ALA A 169 -14.57 -8.34 7.11
N MET A 170 -13.88 -8.35 5.95
CA MET A 170 -13.22 -7.18 5.37
C MET A 170 -14.19 -6.29 4.59
N ARG A 171 -15.34 -6.81 4.14
CA ARG A 171 -16.34 -6.02 3.40
C ARG A 171 -16.91 -4.86 4.21
N ARG A 172 -16.85 -4.94 5.55
CA ARG A 172 -17.25 -3.84 6.44
C ARG A 172 -16.36 -2.59 6.34
N TRP A 173 -15.16 -2.71 5.76
CA TRP A 173 -14.25 -1.59 5.53
C TRP A 173 -14.69 -0.69 4.37
N GLY A 174 -15.72 -1.11 3.63
CA GLY A 174 -16.30 -0.38 2.53
C GLY A 174 -16.12 -1.09 1.18
N ASP A 175 -16.69 -0.46 0.16
CA ASP A 175 -16.66 -0.94 -1.22
C ASP A 175 -15.26 -0.95 -1.85
N VAL A 176 -14.35 -0.16 -1.30
CA VAL A 176 -12.95 -0.07 -1.70
C VAL A 176 -12.12 -0.42 -0.47
N ILE A 177 -11.42 -1.54 -0.53
CA ILE A 177 -10.55 -2.00 0.55
C ILE A 177 -9.27 -1.15 0.52
N PRO A 178 -9.00 -0.31 1.55
CA PRO A 178 -7.78 0.46 1.57
C PRO A 178 -6.61 -0.44 1.94
N PHE A 179 -5.51 -0.35 1.20
CA PHE A 179 -4.37 -1.25 1.40
C PHE A 179 -3.01 -0.61 1.09
N THR A 180 -1.96 -1.19 1.65
CA THR A 180 -0.55 -0.88 1.37
C THR A 180 0.21 -2.18 1.11
N THR A 181 0.77 -2.37 -0.09
CA THR A 181 1.47 -3.62 -0.44
C THR A 181 2.86 -3.73 0.18
N LEU A 182 3.47 -2.62 0.61
CA LEU A 182 4.71 -2.64 1.39
C LEU A 182 4.74 -1.45 2.34
N ALA A 183 4.77 -1.74 3.64
CA ALA A 183 5.09 -0.77 4.69
C ALA A 183 6.19 -1.32 5.59
N LEU A 184 6.82 -0.46 6.39
CA LEU A 184 7.80 -0.86 7.42
C LEU A 184 7.28 -0.65 8.85
N ASN A 185 6.09 -0.05 8.98
CA ASN A 185 5.39 0.17 10.24
C ASN A 185 3.87 0.02 9.99
N PRO A 186 3.18 -0.93 10.65
CA PRO A 186 1.74 -1.15 10.44
C PRO A 186 0.82 -0.21 11.25
N GLN A 187 1.26 0.41 12.35
CA GLN A 187 0.36 1.14 13.27
C GLN A 187 -0.40 2.29 12.62
N ASP A 188 0.27 3.05 11.76
CA ASP A 188 -0.27 4.22 11.09
C ASP A 188 -0.60 3.93 9.61
N GLU A 189 -0.76 2.65 9.27
CA GLU A 189 -1.04 2.18 7.93
C GLU A 189 -2.50 1.76 7.73
N LEU A 190 -2.83 1.53 6.47
CA LEU A 190 -4.17 1.18 6.05
C LEU A 190 -4.64 -0.19 6.61
N PRO A 191 -5.96 -0.45 6.61
CA PRO A 191 -6.56 -1.70 7.04
C PRO A 191 -5.91 -2.98 6.48
N LEU A 192 -5.55 -3.04 5.20
CA LEU A 192 -4.83 -4.18 4.65
C LEU A 192 -3.37 -3.79 4.39
N VAL A 193 -2.44 -4.30 5.19
CA VAL A 193 -1.02 -3.94 5.06
C VAL A 193 -0.16 -5.17 4.89
N ALA A 194 0.78 -5.11 3.94
CA ALA A 194 1.84 -6.09 3.82
C ALA A 194 3.15 -5.56 4.40
N LEU A 195 3.81 -6.39 5.20
CA LEU A 195 4.95 -6.04 6.04
C LEU A 195 6.03 -7.13 5.92
N PRO A 196 7.31 -6.76 5.73
CA PRO A 196 8.38 -7.75 5.74
C PRO A 196 8.41 -8.55 7.05
N ALA A 197 8.63 -9.87 6.97
CA ALA A 197 8.63 -10.75 8.15
C ALA A 197 9.65 -10.34 9.22
N SER A 198 10.77 -9.73 8.82
CA SER A 198 11.78 -9.15 9.71
C SER A 198 11.23 -8.02 10.60
N ARG A 199 10.11 -7.39 10.21
CA ARG A 199 9.43 -6.32 10.94
C ARG A 199 8.27 -6.80 11.80
N LYS A 200 8.07 -8.11 11.96
CA LYS A 200 6.98 -8.69 12.78
C LYS A 200 6.91 -8.13 14.20
N GLN A 201 8.05 -7.77 14.80
CA GLN A 201 8.12 -7.18 16.14
C GLN A 201 7.39 -5.84 16.26
N ALA A 202 7.16 -5.14 15.14
CA ALA A 202 6.39 -3.91 15.10
C ALA A 202 4.87 -4.16 15.17
N ILE A 203 4.37 -5.39 15.13
CA ILE A 203 2.92 -5.66 15.14
C ILE A 203 2.41 -5.77 16.58
N ASP A 204 1.31 -5.06 16.88
CA ASP A 204 0.55 -5.27 18.13
C ASP A 204 0.04 -6.72 18.20
N HIS A 205 0.26 -7.41 19.32
CA HIS A 205 -0.15 -8.80 19.56
C HIS A 205 -1.64 -9.11 19.27
N LYS A 206 -2.50 -8.09 19.29
CA LYS A 206 -3.94 -8.22 19.00
C LYS A 206 -4.28 -8.01 17.53
N THR A 207 -3.34 -7.60 16.69
CA THR A 207 -3.57 -7.35 15.27
C THR A 207 -3.57 -8.69 14.51
N PRO A 208 -4.66 -9.01 13.80
CA PRO A 208 -4.71 -10.16 12.91
C PRO A 208 -3.52 -10.18 11.93
N GLN A 209 -2.80 -11.30 11.90
CA GLN A 209 -1.65 -11.50 11.02
C GLN A 209 -1.79 -12.80 10.22
N LEU A 210 -1.32 -12.78 8.98
CA LEU A 210 -1.21 -13.96 8.12
C LEU A 210 0.21 -14.05 7.57
N THR A 211 0.90 -15.14 7.85
CA THR A 211 2.14 -15.47 7.14
C THR A 211 1.77 -16.06 5.79
N VAL A 212 2.29 -15.44 4.73
CA VAL A 212 2.07 -15.83 3.33
C VAL A 212 3.33 -16.49 2.79
#